data_AF-A0A421JGC3-F1
#
_entry.id   AF-A0A421JGC3-F1
#
_cell.length_a   1.000
_cell.length_b   1.000
_cell.length_c   1.000
_cell.angle_alpha   90.00
_cell.angle_beta   90.00
_cell.angle_gamma   90.00
#
_symmetry.space_group_name_H-M   'P 1'
#
loop_
_entity.id
_entity.type
_entity.pdbx_description
1 polymer ?
#
loop_
_entity_poly.entity_id
_entity_poly.type
_entity_poly.pdbx_seq_one_letter_code
_entity_poly.pdbx_strand_id
1 'polypeptide(L)'
;MDSRDTMDHENSPTPPEEAEMADLDTGHPGDSSSESFFSSEDAESPNHSRNDYQYMSILDHSNYLSNALSSAMESIELDKSLALQAQLSGNLNNERQRLVDKQAEVLAKLQHIQTMYDRHFRPTTDTRGSHSRISTLESEFSRIEGHIHRLKYGKDSSHLASLFKTKTPGIVDTHPVEYNRARDKVLERQIDESDS
;
A
#
# COMPACT_ATOMS: atom_id res chain seq x y z
N MET A 1 -51.18 -27.75 15.15
CA MET A 1 -51.42 -26.49 15.88
C MET A 1 -50.22 -26.34 16.80
N ASP A 2 -49.20 -25.55 16.52
CA ASP A 2 -48.99 -24.47 15.54
C ASP A 2 -47.47 -24.35 15.31
N SER A 3 -47.00 -24.42 14.06
CA SER A 3 -46.64 -23.26 13.21
C SER A 3 -45.46 -22.48 13.84
N ARG A 4 -44.20 -22.85 13.61
CA ARG A 4 -43.35 -22.44 12.46
C ARG A 4 -43.69 -21.03 11.95
N ASP A 5 -42.95 -20.03 12.42
CA ASP A 5 -42.76 -18.78 11.68
C ASP A 5 -41.41 -18.16 12.09
N THR A 6 -40.37 -18.50 11.34
CA THR A 6 -39.06 -17.82 11.37
C THR A 6 -39.10 -16.77 10.27
N MET A 7 -39.21 -15.50 10.65
CA MET A 7 -39.01 -14.36 9.74
C MET A 7 -37.53 -14.26 9.40
N ASP A 8 -37.13 -14.93 8.32
CA ASP A 8 -35.85 -14.67 7.65
C ASP A 8 -36.01 -13.42 6.77
N HIS A 9 -35.64 -12.26 7.32
CA HIS A 9 -35.43 -11.07 6.51
C HIS A 9 -34.08 -11.19 5.78
N GLU A 10 -34.22 -11.40 4.47
CA GLU A 10 -33.36 -10.94 3.38
C GLU A 10 -32.07 -10.23 3.79
N ASN A 11 -30.94 -10.91 3.58
CA ASN A 11 -29.71 -10.20 3.22
C ASN A 11 -28.83 -11.12 2.36
N SER A 12 -29.26 -11.32 1.12
CA SER A 12 -28.42 -11.85 0.05
C SER A 12 -27.30 -10.85 -0.22
N PRO A 13 -26.01 -11.24 -0.17
CA PRO A 13 -24.93 -10.35 -0.58
C PRO A 13 -24.98 -10.20 -2.10
N THR A 14 -25.31 -8.99 -2.56
CA THR A 14 -25.15 -8.55 -3.94
C THR A 14 -23.68 -8.70 -4.37
N PRO A 15 -23.38 -9.37 -5.49
CA PRO A 15 -22.06 -9.32 -6.10
C PRO A 15 -21.80 -7.89 -6.64
N PRO A 16 -20.57 -7.38 -6.61
CA PRO A 16 -20.24 -6.18 -7.36
C PRO A 16 -20.29 -6.53 -8.85
N GLU A 17 -21.37 -6.12 -9.50
CA GLU A 17 -21.55 -6.22 -10.94
C GLU A 17 -20.47 -5.38 -11.64
N GLU A 18 -19.97 -5.97 -12.70
CA GLU A 18 -18.77 -5.61 -13.44
C GLU A 18 -18.93 -4.25 -14.13
N ALA A 19 -17.87 -3.45 -14.12
CA ALA A 19 -17.78 -2.29 -15.01
C ALA A 19 -17.61 -2.80 -16.45
N GLU A 20 -18.71 -3.03 -17.15
CA GLU A 20 -18.72 -3.18 -18.61
C GLU A 20 -18.27 -1.86 -19.25
N MET A 21 -17.02 -1.82 -19.68
CA MET A 21 -16.47 -0.80 -20.57
C MET A 21 -15.65 -1.49 -21.65
N ALA A 22 -16.33 -2.10 -22.63
CA ALA A 22 -15.80 -2.35 -23.96
C ALA A 22 -16.89 -2.94 -24.88
N ASP A 23 -17.65 -2.08 -25.55
CA ASP A 23 -18.09 -2.41 -26.90
C ASP A 23 -17.62 -1.30 -27.85
N LEU A 24 -16.70 -1.70 -28.73
CA LEU A 24 -16.16 -0.90 -29.82
C LEU A 24 -17.19 -0.97 -30.95
N ASP A 25 -18.16 -0.05 -30.94
CA ASP A 25 -19.07 0.13 -32.06
C ASP A 25 -18.30 0.73 -33.26
N THR A 26 -17.86 -0.18 -34.12
CA THR A 26 -17.46 0.08 -35.49
C THR A 26 -18.64 0.63 -36.30
N GLY A 27 -18.68 1.96 -36.43
CA GLY A 27 -18.92 2.64 -37.69
C GLY A 27 -20.35 2.75 -38.20
N HIS A 28 -20.96 3.93 -38.00
CA HIS A 28 -21.54 4.75 -39.07
C HIS A 28 -21.93 6.13 -38.51
N PRO A 29 -21.61 7.23 -39.21
CA PRO A 29 -22.66 8.21 -39.45
C PRO A 29 -22.92 8.32 -40.95
N GLY A 30 -24.15 7.99 -41.31
CA GLY A 30 -24.68 8.19 -42.64
C GLY A 30 -24.95 9.67 -42.91
N ASP A 31 -24.76 9.96 -44.19
CA ASP A 31 -25.41 10.98 -45.00
C ASP A 31 -24.86 12.41 -44.97
N SER A 32 -23.91 12.66 -45.88
CA SER A 32 -23.96 13.88 -46.68
C SER A 32 -23.50 13.55 -48.11
N SER A 33 -24.49 13.31 -48.96
CA SER A 33 -24.32 13.22 -50.41
C SER A 33 -23.68 14.48 -50.99
N SER A 34 -22.51 14.36 -51.62
CA SER A 34 -22.17 15.16 -52.80
C SER A 34 -21.26 14.34 -53.70
N GLU A 35 -21.85 13.83 -54.78
CA GLU A 35 -21.15 13.10 -55.82
C GLU A 35 -20.22 14.05 -56.57
N SER A 36 -18.92 13.75 -56.54
CA SER A 36 -17.92 14.38 -57.39
C SER A 36 -17.85 13.60 -58.71
N PHE A 37 -18.71 13.97 -59.65
CA PHE A 37 -18.56 13.57 -61.05
C PHE A 37 -17.32 14.25 -61.65
N PHE A 38 -16.23 13.49 -61.77
CA PHE A 38 -15.22 13.76 -62.77
C PHE A 38 -15.78 13.33 -64.13
N SER A 39 -16.32 14.27 -64.90
CA SER A 39 -16.46 14.13 -66.35
C SER A 39 -15.61 15.21 -67.03
N SER A 40 -14.55 14.74 -67.67
CA SER A 40 -13.76 15.52 -68.60
C SER A 40 -14.53 15.58 -69.93
N GLU A 41 -14.96 16.76 -70.34
CA GLU A 41 -15.31 17.00 -71.74
C GLU A 41 -14.77 18.37 -72.17
N ASP A 42 -14.08 18.31 -73.30
CA ASP A 42 -13.27 19.33 -73.92
C ASP A 42 -14.12 20.35 -74.71
N ALA A 43 -13.49 21.48 -75.04
CA ALA A 43 -13.91 22.54 -75.95
C ALA A 43 -14.91 23.59 -75.44
N GLU A 44 -14.39 24.77 -75.08
CA GLU A 44 -14.37 25.94 -75.99
C GLU A 44 -13.61 27.08 -75.30
N SER A 45 -12.60 27.61 -76.01
CA SER A 45 -11.86 28.80 -75.58
C SER A 45 -12.60 30.05 -76.04
N PRO A 46 -12.71 31.07 -75.18
CA PRO A 46 -12.42 32.41 -75.63
C PRO A 46 -11.33 33.00 -74.75
N ASN A 47 -10.12 32.98 -75.29
CA ASN A 47 -9.18 34.10 -75.30
C ASN A 47 -9.56 35.28 -74.38
N HIS A 48 -9.23 35.18 -73.10
CA HIS A 48 -8.83 36.34 -72.30
C HIS A 48 -7.46 36.06 -71.71
N SER A 49 -6.49 36.61 -72.43
CA SER A 49 -5.15 36.85 -71.98
C SER A 49 -5.16 37.39 -70.54
N ARG A 50 -4.48 36.63 -69.66
CA ARG A 50 -3.30 37.15 -68.97
C ARG A 50 -3.60 38.38 -68.12
N ASN A 51 -4.02 38.18 -66.86
CA ASN A 51 -3.67 39.04 -65.69
C ASN A 51 -4.44 38.73 -64.38
N ASP A 52 -5.04 37.54 -64.20
CA ASP A 52 -5.80 37.26 -62.97
C ASP A 52 -4.95 36.98 -61.71
N TYR A 53 -3.62 37.07 -61.84
CA TYR A 53 -2.67 36.95 -60.71
C TYR A 53 -2.07 38.30 -60.27
N GLN A 54 -2.49 39.44 -60.85
CA GLN A 54 -1.73 40.69 -60.71
C GLN A 54 -2.32 41.74 -59.75
N TYR A 55 -3.49 41.50 -59.15
CA TYR A 55 -4.13 42.41 -58.19
C TYR A 55 -4.80 41.69 -57.01
N MET A 56 -4.11 40.75 -56.38
CA MET A 56 -4.28 40.66 -54.92
C MET A 56 -3.63 41.92 -54.36
N SER A 57 -4.45 42.82 -53.83
CA SER A 57 -3.97 44.08 -53.26
C SER A 57 -2.86 43.74 -52.26
N ILE A 58 -1.78 44.52 -52.22
CA ILE A 58 -0.72 44.36 -51.20
C ILE A 58 -1.34 44.31 -49.78
N LEU A 59 -2.49 44.97 -49.60
CA LEU A 59 -3.30 44.92 -48.40
C LEU A 59 -3.91 43.53 -48.14
N ASP A 60 -4.39 42.83 -49.15
CA ASP A 60 -4.95 41.47 -49.02
C ASP A 60 -3.87 40.44 -48.71
N HIS A 61 -2.70 40.54 -49.36
CA HIS A 61 -1.54 39.73 -48.99
C HIS A 61 -1.07 40.04 -47.56
N SER A 62 -1.08 41.31 -47.14
CA SER A 62 -0.75 41.70 -45.77
C SER A 62 -1.76 41.16 -44.75
N ASN A 63 -3.06 41.19 -45.08
CA ASN A 63 -4.12 40.65 -44.23
C ASN A 63 -4.03 39.12 -44.14
N TYR A 64 -3.78 38.45 -45.26
CA TYR A 64 -3.55 37.00 -45.29
C TYR A 64 -2.35 36.59 -44.44
N LEU A 65 -1.20 37.26 -44.58
CA LEU A 65 -0.02 36.98 -43.77
C LEU A 65 -0.25 37.28 -42.30
N SER A 66 -0.93 38.38 -41.97
CA SER A 66 -1.28 38.72 -40.59
C SER A 66 -2.18 37.64 -39.97
N ASN A 67 -3.19 37.17 -40.71
CA ASN A 67 -4.11 36.13 -40.22
C ASN A 67 -3.43 34.77 -40.11
N ALA A 68 -2.59 34.41 -41.07
CA ALA A 68 -1.79 33.19 -41.03
C ALA A 68 -0.82 33.21 -39.84
N LEU A 69 -0.19 34.34 -39.55
CA LEU A 69 0.71 34.50 -38.41
C LEU A 69 -0.05 34.44 -37.08
N SER A 70 -1.21 35.10 -36.97
CA SER A 70 -2.06 35.01 -35.77
C SER A 70 -2.52 33.56 -35.52
N SER A 71 -2.95 32.86 -36.57
CA SER A 71 -3.35 31.45 -36.47
C SER A 71 -2.18 30.53 -36.10
N ALA A 72 -0.99 30.77 -36.66
CA ALA A 72 0.21 30.03 -36.28
C ALA A 72 0.61 30.29 -34.82
N MET A 73 0.49 31.52 -34.33
CA MET A 73 0.77 31.84 -32.92
C MET A 73 -0.21 31.18 -31.97
N GLU A 74 -1.50 31.17 -32.30
CA GLU A 74 -2.53 30.47 -31.53
C GLU A 74 -2.25 28.96 -31.49
N SER A 75 -1.87 28.36 -32.62
CA SER A 75 -1.45 26.95 -32.69
C SER A 75 -0.23 26.67 -31.81
N ILE A 76 0.78 27.53 -31.83
CA ILE A 76 1.99 27.37 -31.00
C ILE A 76 1.65 27.48 -29.51
N GLU A 77 0.79 28.42 -29.13
CA GLU A 77 0.34 28.58 -27.75
C GLU A 77 -0.46 27.36 -27.28
N LEU A 78 -1.34 26.84 -28.13
CA LEU A 78 -2.09 25.61 -27.88
C LEU A 78 -1.16 24.41 -27.72
N ASP A 79 -0.19 24.20 -28.61
CA ASP A 79 0.79 23.11 -28.51
C ASP A 79 1.59 23.18 -27.19
N LYS A 80 1.99 24.39 -26.79
CA LYS A 80 2.67 24.62 -25.51
C LYS A 80 1.74 24.25 -24.34
N SER A 81 0.47 24.63 -24.40
CA SER A 81 -0.50 24.29 -23.35
C SER A 81 -0.73 22.78 -23.25
N LEU A 82 -0.81 22.08 -24.40
CA LEU A 82 -0.95 20.62 -24.46
C LEU A 82 0.29 19.92 -23.91
N ALA A 83 1.49 20.40 -24.26
CA ALA A 83 2.74 19.86 -23.73
C ALA A 83 2.81 20.03 -22.20
N LEU A 84 2.44 21.21 -21.67
CA LEU A 84 2.36 21.45 -20.23
C LEU A 84 1.32 20.55 -19.56
N GLN A 85 0.15 20.38 -20.17
CA GLN A 85 -0.90 19.51 -19.65
C GLN A 85 -0.45 18.04 -19.62
N ALA A 86 0.20 17.56 -20.68
CA ALA A 86 0.76 16.21 -20.74
C ALA A 86 1.86 16.01 -19.70
N GLN A 87 2.75 16.99 -19.52
CA GLN A 87 3.80 16.95 -18.50
C GLN A 87 3.20 16.93 -17.08
N LEU A 88 2.22 17.79 -16.81
CA LEU A 88 1.55 17.86 -15.52
C LEU A 88 0.79 16.56 -15.23
N SER A 89 0.08 16.04 -16.23
CA SER A 89 -0.64 14.77 -16.16
C SER A 89 0.31 13.60 -15.90
N GLY A 90 1.44 13.54 -16.60
CA GLY A 90 2.47 12.52 -16.39
C GLY A 90 3.06 12.58 -14.97
N ASN A 91 3.39 13.78 -14.49
CA ASN A 91 3.89 13.96 -13.13
C ASN A 91 2.85 13.58 -12.08
N LEU A 92 1.61 14.04 -12.24
CA LEU A 92 0.50 13.72 -11.35
C LEU A 92 0.22 12.21 -11.33
N ASN A 93 0.31 11.54 -12.48
CA ASN A 93 0.14 10.09 -12.57
C ASN A 93 1.28 9.34 -11.86
N ASN A 94 2.52 9.78 -12.03
CA ASN A 94 3.67 9.19 -11.33
C ASN A 94 3.53 9.35 -9.81
N GLU A 95 3.13 10.53 -9.33
CA GLU A 95 2.95 10.78 -7.91
C GLU A 95 1.76 10.00 -7.35
N ARG A 96 0.67 9.87 -8.13
CA ARG A 96 -0.45 8.99 -7.79
C ARG A 96 0.01 7.53 -7.65
N GLN A 97 0.81 7.02 -8.58
CA GLN A 97 1.32 5.65 -8.50
C GLN A 97 2.18 5.46 -7.25
N ARG A 98 3.08 6.41 -6.97
CA ARG A 98 3.92 6.39 -5.77
C ARG A 98 3.09 6.39 -4.49
N LEU A 99 1.99 7.16 -4.45
CA LEU A 99 1.07 7.20 -3.32
C LEU A 99 0.38 5.84 -3.10
N VAL A 100 -0.08 5.21 -4.18
CA VAL A 100 -0.70 3.87 -4.15
C VAL A 100 0.30 2.83 -3.63
N ASP A 101 1.53 2.85 -4.12
CA ASP A 101 2.57 1.91 -3.68
C ASP A 101 2.88 2.09 -2.18
N LYS A 102 2.94 3.34 -1.71
CA LYS A 102 3.14 3.65 -0.29
C LYS A 102 1.97 3.23 0.57
N GLN A 103 0.74 3.41 0.09
CA GLN A 103 -0.45 2.91 0.77
C GLN A 103 -0.42 1.39 0.89
N ALA A 104 -0.06 0.68 -0.18
CA ALA A 104 0.08 -0.77 -0.18
C ALA A 104 1.17 -1.23 0.82
N GLU A 105 2.32 -0.54 0.87
CA GLU A 105 3.39 -0.82 1.83
C GLU A 105 2.90 -0.68 3.28
N VAL A 106 2.17 0.39 3.60
CA VAL A 106 1.63 0.62 4.95
C VAL A 106 0.59 -0.43 5.32
N LEU A 107 -0.31 -0.79 4.41
CA LEU A 107 -1.30 -1.84 4.64
C LEU A 107 -0.65 -3.19 4.91
N ALA A 108 0.39 -3.55 4.14
CA ALA A 108 1.16 -4.78 4.36
C ALA A 108 1.84 -4.80 5.73
N LYS A 109 2.44 -3.66 6.16
CA LYS A 109 3.04 -3.54 7.49
C LYS A 109 1.97 -3.66 8.60
N LEU A 110 0.80 -3.04 8.42
CA LEU A 110 -0.28 -3.13 9.40
C LEU A 110 -0.80 -4.56 9.53
N GLN A 111 -1.02 -5.25 8.41
CA GLN A 111 -1.41 -6.66 8.39
C GLN A 111 -0.34 -7.56 9.04
N HIS A 112 0.94 -7.26 8.81
CA HIS A 112 2.03 -7.98 9.45
C HIS A 112 2.00 -7.81 10.97
N ILE A 113 1.86 -6.57 11.45
CA ILE A 113 1.74 -6.27 12.89
C ILE A 113 0.50 -6.97 13.47
N GLN A 114 -0.64 -6.93 12.78
CA GLN A 114 -1.85 -7.62 13.20
C GLN A 114 -1.63 -9.15 13.30
N THR A 115 -0.95 -9.75 12.31
CA THR A 115 -0.62 -11.17 12.33
C THR A 115 0.31 -11.52 13.49
N MET A 116 1.31 -10.68 13.76
CA MET A 116 2.21 -10.86 14.91
C MET A 116 1.45 -10.70 16.23
N TYR A 117 0.53 -9.74 16.31
CA TYR A 117 -0.33 -9.55 17.46
C TYR A 117 -1.21 -10.80 17.69
N ASP A 118 -1.90 -11.27 16.66
CA ASP A 118 -2.72 -12.48 16.75
C ASP A 118 -1.90 -13.73 17.12
N ARG A 119 -0.66 -13.83 16.65
CA ARG A 119 0.21 -14.96 16.97
C ARG A 119 0.73 -14.95 18.41
N HIS A 120 1.09 -13.78 18.94
CA HIS A 120 1.84 -13.68 20.18
C HIS A 120 1.00 -13.21 21.37
N PHE A 121 0.00 -12.36 21.12
CA PHE A 121 -0.81 -11.69 22.14
C PHE A 121 -2.23 -12.24 22.24
N ARG A 122 -2.82 -12.77 21.15
CA ARG A 122 -4.17 -13.33 21.23
C ARG A 122 -4.17 -14.60 22.09
N PRO A 123 -5.00 -14.65 23.14
CA PRO A 123 -5.20 -15.87 23.91
C PRO A 123 -5.89 -16.93 23.03
N THR A 124 -5.32 -18.14 22.93
CA THR A 124 -5.99 -19.27 22.28
C THR A 124 -7.20 -19.69 23.12
N THR A 125 -8.38 -19.15 22.82
CA THR A 125 -9.61 -19.30 23.64
C THR A 125 -10.18 -20.71 23.67
N ASP A 126 -9.57 -21.65 22.94
CA ASP A 126 -10.11 -23.00 22.71
C ASP A 126 -9.91 -23.95 23.91
N THR A 127 -9.07 -23.58 24.88
CA THR A 127 -8.80 -24.42 26.06
C THR A 127 -8.95 -23.62 27.34
N ARG A 128 -9.77 -24.13 28.29
CA ARG A 128 -9.90 -23.63 29.67
C ARG A 128 -8.51 -23.30 30.26
N GLY A 129 -8.17 -22.02 30.35
CA GLY A 129 -6.83 -21.54 30.75
C GLY A 129 -6.04 -20.90 29.61
N SER A 130 -6.68 -20.00 28.86
CA SER A 130 -6.11 -19.36 27.68
C SER A 130 -5.03 -18.34 28.04
N HIS A 131 -3.78 -18.79 28.16
CA HIS A 131 -2.63 -17.91 28.26
C HIS A 131 -2.10 -17.64 26.85
N SER A 132 -1.93 -16.36 26.49
CA SER A 132 -1.21 -15.98 25.27
C SER A 132 0.23 -16.49 25.33
N ARG A 133 0.91 -16.63 24.19
CA ARG A 133 2.31 -17.09 24.16
C ARG A 133 3.24 -16.21 25.01
N ILE A 134 2.95 -14.92 25.09
CA ILE A 134 3.69 -14.02 25.98
C ILE A 134 3.36 -14.30 27.46
N SER A 135 2.10 -14.55 27.80
CA SER A 135 1.68 -14.90 29.17
C SER A 135 2.25 -16.25 29.62
N THR A 136 2.38 -17.23 28.71
CA THR A 136 3.09 -18.48 29.03
C THR A 136 4.55 -18.23 29.30
N LEU A 137 5.20 -17.36 28.51
CA LEU A 137 6.61 -17.02 28.69
C LEU A 137 6.84 -16.26 30.00
N GLU A 138 5.96 -15.32 30.37
CA GLU A 138 5.99 -14.61 31.64
C GLU A 138 5.83 -15.57 32.83
N SER A 139 4.92 -16.54 32.72
CA SER A 139 4.75 -17.59 33.73
C SER A 139 6.00 -18.46 33.86
N GLU A 140 6.60 -18.83 32.73
CA GLU A 140 7.85 -19.59 32.69
C GLU A 140 9.02 -18.80 33.28
N PHE A 141 9.16 -17.51 32.96
CA PHE A 141 10.17 -16.64 33.58
C PHE A 141 9.97 -16.56 35.08
N SER A 142 8.74 -16.31 35.54
CA SER A 142 8.42 -16.28 36.97
C SER A 142 8.76 -17.60 37.67
N ARG A 143 8.54 -18.74 36.98
CA ARG A 143 8.89 -20.07 37.49
C ARG A 143 10.40 -20.27 37.57
N ILE A 144 11.15 -19.83 36.55
CA ILE A 144 12.61 -19.89 36.51
C ILE A 144 13.21 -18.99 37.57
N GLU A 145 12.71 -17.75 37.72
CA GLU A 145 13.14 -16.81 38.76
C GLU A 145 12.91 -17.39 40.15
N GLY A 146 11.73 -17.95 40.43
CA GLY A 146 11.45 -18.62 41.69
C GLY A 146 12.37 -19.83 41.92
N HIS A 147 12.70 -20.58 40.86
CA HIS A 147 13.65 -21.69 40.94
C HIS A 147 15.07 -21.21 41.25
N ILE A 148 15.57 -20.19 40.54
CA ILE A 148 16.88 -19.57 40.77
C ILE A 148 16.95 -19.02 42.20
N HIS A 149 15.91 -18.32 42.65
CA HIS A 149 15.84 -17.78 44.00
C HIS A 149 15.95 -18.91 45.04
N ARG A 150 15.23 -20.01 44.83
CA ARG A 150 15.28 -21.19 45.70
C ARG A 150 16.64 -21.90 45.65
N LEU A 151 17.31 -21.94 44.51
CA LEU A 151 18.66 -22.49 44.39
C LEU A 151 19.69 -21.59 45.10
N LYS A 152 19.53 -20.27 44.96
CA LYS A 152 20.46 -19.28 45.51
C LYS A 152 20.39 -19.23 47.04
N TYR A 153 19.18 -19.14 47.59
CA TYR A 153 18.95 -18.91 49.02
C TYR A 153 18.43 -20.13 49.78
N GLY A 154 18.13 -21.23 49.08
CA GLY A 154 17.55 -22.43 49.67
C GLY A 154 16.02 -22.39 49.75
N LYS A 155 15.41 -23.47 50.25
CA LYS A 155 13.97 -23.55 50.51
C LYS A 155 13.71 -23.30 51.98
N ASP A 156 12.95 -22.25 52.30
CA ASP A 156 12.29 -22.16 53.58
C ASP A 156 11.08 -23.10 53.59
N SER A 157 11.18 -24.22 54.31
CA SER A 157 10.04 -25.11 54.50
C SER A 157 9.00 -24.41 55.37
N SER A 158 7.85 -24.05 54.80
CA SER A 158 6.77 -23.41 55.54
C SER A 158 6.03 -24.37 56.50
N HIS A 159 5.75 -23.83 57.68
CA HIS A 159 4.82 -24.16 58.78
C HIS A 159 4.61 -25.60 59.30
N LEU A 160 4.83 -26.68 58.55
CA LEU A 160 4.62 -28.06 59.03
C LEU A 160 5.91 -28.88 59.24
N ALA A 161 7.06 -28.35 58.81
CA ALA A 161 8.36 -29.00 58.98
C ALA A 161 9.11 -28.56 60.26
N SER A 162 8.44 -27.92 61.22
CA SER A 162 9.10 -27.39 62.43
C SER A 162 9.60 -28.47 63.41
N LEU A 163 9.22 -29.74 63.23
CA LEU A 163 9.65 -30.86 64.08
C LEU A 163 10.99 -31.47 63.66
N PHE A 164 11.42 -31.28 62.40
CA PHE A 164 12.75 -31.71 61.94
C PHE A 164 13.34 -30.57 61.11
N LYS A 165 14.31 -29.87 61.71
CA LYS A 165 14.92 -28.64 61.22
C LYS A 165 15.86 -28.92 60.03
N THR A 166 15.34 -29.43 58.92
CA THR A 166 16.11 -29.63 57.70
C THR A 166 15.92 -28.45 56.77
N LYS A 167 16.54 -27.31 57.08
CA LYS A 167 16.72 -26.25 56.08
C LYS A 167 17.63 -26.81 54.99
N THR A 168 17.19 -26.85 53.74
CA THR A 168 18.09 -27.13 52.62
C THR A 168 18.85 -25.84 52.31
N PRO A 169 20.15 -25.75 52.62
CA PRO A 169 20.93 -24.52 52.40
C PRO A 169 21.00 -24.19 50.90
N GLY A 170 21.04 -22.90 50.59
CA GLY A 170 21.22 -22.42 49.22
C GLY A 170 22.66 -22.56 48.74
N ILE A 171 22.88 -22.44 47.43
CA ILE A 171 24.21 -22.51 46.80
C ILE A 171 25.15 -21.43 47.35
N VAL A 172 24.62 -20.26 47.71
CA VAL A 172 25.41 -19.17 48.30
C VAL A 172 25.98 -19.58 49.66
N ASP A 173 25.22 -20.36 50.44
CA ASP A 173 25.63 -20.81 51.77
C ASP A 173 26.52 -22.06 51.71
N THR A 174 26.28 -22.96 50.74
CA THR A 174 27.07 -24.20 50.59
C THR A 174 28.38 -24.01 49.84
N HIS A 175 28.42 -23.12 48.85
CA HIS A 175 29.55 -22.89 47.94
C HIS A 175 29.78 -21.39 47.69
N PRO A 176 30.15 -20.62 48.72
CA PRO A 176 30.25 -19.16 48.62
C PRO A 176 31.38 -18.69 47.70
N VAL A 177 32.52 -19.38 47.70
CA VAL A 177 33.70 -18.99 46.89
C VAL A 177 33.44 -19.29 45.42
N GLU A 178 32.89 -20.47 45.11
CA GLU A 178 32.55 -20.89 43.76
C GLU A 178 31.42 -20.02 43.18
N TYR A 179 30.42 -19.67 43.99
CA TYR A 179 29.34 -18.78 43.60
C TYR A 179 29.86 -17.40 43.17
N ASN A 180 30.71 -16.77 43.99
CA ASN A 180 31.28 -15.46 43.67
C ASN A 180 32.17 -15.54 42.41
N ARG A 181 33.01 -16.58 42.30
CA ARG A 181 33.84 -16.80 41.10
C ARG A 181 33.00 -16.97 39.83
N ALA A 182 31.90 -17.71 39.91
CA ALA A 182 30.98 -17.90 38.78
C ALA A 182 30.24 -16.61 38.42
N ARG A 183 29.82 -15.83 39.43
CA ARG A 183 29.15 -14.54 39.25
C ARG A 183 30.09 -13.53 38.56
N ASP A 184 31.32 -13.40 39.04
CA ASP A 184 32.28 -12.44 38.51
C ASP A 184 32.63 -12.79 37.05
N LYS A 185 32.79 -14.09 36.72
CA LYS A 185 32.98 -14.56 35.34
C LYS A 185 31.81 -14.24 34.40
N VAL A 186 30.57 -14.19 34.90
CA VAL A 186 29.40 -13.82 34.08
C VAL A 186 29.40 -12.31 33.82
N LEU A 187 29.74 -11.50 34.82
CA LEU A 187 29.80 -10.04 34.70
C LEU A 187 30.86 -9.61 33.69
N GLU A 188 32.04 -10.26 33.68
CA GLU A 188 33.11 -9.99 32.72
C GLU A 188 32.65 -10.19 31.26
N ARG A 189 31.90 -11.27 30.97
CA ARG A 189 31.38 -11.52 29.62
C ARG A 189 30.41 -10.45 29.12
N GLN A 190 29.59 -9.89 30.01
CA GLN A 190 28.64 -8.84 29.62
C GLN A 190 29.34 -7.51 29.31
N ILE A 191 30.45 -7.23 30.00
CA ILE A 191 31.25 -6.02 29.76
C ILE A 191 31.94 -6.13 28.38
N ASP A 192 32.51 -7.29 28.06
CA ASP A 192 33.16 -7.54 26.77
C ASP A 192 32.20 -7.45 25.57
N GLU A 193 30.93 -7.86 25.75
CA GLU A 193 29.89 -7.76 24.71
C GLU A 193 29.40 -6.32 24.49
N SER A 194 29.54 -5.43 25.48
CA SER A 194 29.11 -4.02 25.37
C SER A 194 30.17 -3.08 24.79
N ASP A 195 31.44 -3.48 24.80
CA ASP A 195 32.58 -2.70 24.29
C ASP A 195 32.98 -3.08 22.84
N SER A 196 32.24 -3.98 22.18
CA SER A 196 32.42 -4.40 20.77
C SER A 196 31.32 -3.86 19.85
#